data_AF-A0A2D4M4U2-F1
#
_entry.id   AF-A0A2D4M4U2-F1
#
_cell.length_a   1.000
_cell.length_b   1.000
_cell.length_c   1.000
_cell.angle_alpha   90.00
_cell.angle_beta   90.00
_cell.angle_gamma   90.00
#
_symmetry.space_group_name_H-M   'P 1'
#
loop_
_entity.id
_entity.type
_entity.pdbx_description
1 polymer ?
#
loop_
_entity_poly.entity_id
_entity_poly.type
_entity_poly.pdbx_seq_one_letter_code
_entity_poly.pdbx_strand_id
1 'polypeptide(L)'
;AKQGDKNNKAVRELHQICQALGMPEPDPASSVAQVMGNIGSQVSEALATAWGPEPQWTAPLLKAPLTSEQWKALDQINQVLGAEYQCRRHMMLTRFDVTVASFHWSERAKNRSTAMSEAFRPIRQSLPEDFQLCLSHLLAAREDFSRIVKTSSEALRSKTSCAVNKVLMKGSVPDRGGRPNEIEAPMPTWEKRREGGGQRWAKWGKKKKKEGKRE
;
A
#
# COMPACT_ATOMS: atom_id res chain seq x y z
N ALA A 1 -16.90 -30.97 20.07
CA ALA A 1 -15.88 -31.35 19.07
C ALA A 1 -14.87 -30.22 18.80
N LYS A 2 -15.28 -29.01 18.39
CA LYS A 2 -14.37 -27.91 17.96
C LYS A 2 -13.37 -27.40 19.03
N GLN A 3 -13.66 -27.52 20.32
CA GLN A 3 -12.79 -26.98 21.39
C GLN A 3 -11.59 -27.90 21.72
N GLY A 4 -11.80 -29.22 21.74
CA GLY A 4 -10.72 -30.19 22.00
C GLY A 4 -9.66 -30.22 20.89
N ASP A 5 -10.11 -30.00 19.65
CA ASP A 5 -9.23 -29.97 18.47
C ASP A 5 -8.33 -28.70 18.45
N LYS A 6 -8.88 -27.56 18.88
CA LYS A 6 -8.12 -26.31 19.06
C LYS A 6 -7.07 -26.42 20.15
N ASN A 7 -7.39 -27.06 21.28
CA ASN A 7 -6.43 -27.26 22.37
C ASN A 7 -5.28 -28.17 21.93
N ASN A 8 -5.57 -29.26 21.20
CA ASN A 8 -4.54 -30.15 20.66
C ASN A 8 -3.61 -29.39 19.67
N LYS A 9 -4.19 -28.54 18.82
CA LYS A 9 -3.41 -27.69 17.92
C LYS A 9 -2.47 -26.73 18.68
N ALA A 10 -2.99 -26.03 19.69
CA ALA A 10 -2.19 -25.09 20.49
C ALA A 10 -1.01 -25.78 21.20
N VAL A 11 -1.24 -26.98 21.75
CA VAL A 11 -0.18 -27.78 22.38
C VAL A 11 0.90 -28.16 21.36
N ARG A 12 0.51 -28.59 20.16
CA ARG A 12 1.48 -28.91 19.09
C ARG A 12 2.31 -27.71 18.67
N GLU A 13 1.68 -26.54 18.53
CA GLU A 13 2.38 -25.29 18.20
C GLU A 13 3.40 -24.92 19.29
N LEU A 14 3.04 -25.06 20.57
CA LEU A 14 3.97 -24.84 21.68
C LEU A 14 5.16 -25.81 21.63
N HIS A 15 4.93 -27.08 21.34
CA HIS A 15 6.03 -28.06 21.18
C HIS A 15 6.97 -27.67 20.04
N GLN A 16 6.42 -27.24 18.91
CA GLN A 16 7.22 -26.79 17.76
C GLN A 16 8.05 -25.54 18.10
N ILE A 17 7.50 -24.60 18.88
CA ILE A 17 8.22 -23.42 19.34
C ILE A 17 9.38 -23.83 20.26
N CYS A 18 9.13 -24.68 21.26
CA CYS A 18 10.17 -25.17 22.15
C CYS A 18 11.28 -25.91 21.38
N GLN A 19 10.91 -26.79 20.45
CA GLN A 19 11.87 -27.51 19.59
C GLN A 19 12.71 -26.55 18.75
N ALA A 20 12.08 -25.54 18.14
CA ALA A 20 12.78 -24.54 17.32
C ALA A 20 13.76 -23.68 18.15
N LEU A 21 13.44 -23.43 19.42
CA LEU A 21 14.28 -22.69 20.36
C LEU A 21 15.33 -23.57 21.08
N GLY A 22 15.37 -24.88 20.79
CA GLY A 22 16.27 -25.83 21.45
C GLY A 22 15.94 -26.07 22.93
N MET A 23 14.70 -25.78 23.34
CA MET A 23 14.23 -25.94 24.73
C MET A 23 13.69 -27.35 24.97
N PRO A 24 13.77 -27.85 26.22
CA PRO A 24 13.11 -29.09 26.59
C PRO A 24 11.58 -28.98 26.46
N GLU A 25 10.92 -30.12 26.29
CA GLU A 25 9.47 -30.20 26.23
C GLU A 25 8.85 -29.66 27.53
N PRO A 26 7.82 -28.80 27.46
CA PRO A 26 7.21 -28.25 28.65
C PRO A 26 6.51 -29.36 29.45
N ASP A 27 6.85 -29.48 30.73
CA ASP A 27 6.19 -30.42 31.64
C ASP A 27 4.68 -30.13 31.68
N PRO A 28 3.80 -31.12 31.50
CA PRO A 28 2.35 -30.95 31.63
C PRO A 28 1.90 -30.37 32.98
N ALA A 29 2.72 -30.45 34.04
CA ALA A 29 2.44 -29.84 35.33
C ALA A 29 2.82 -28.34 35.43
N SER A 30 3.58 -27.81 34.46
CA SER A 30 4.03 -26.41 34.47
C SER A 30 2.89 -25.44 34.13
N SER A 31 2.87 -24.27 34.79
CA SER A 31 1.90 -23.24 34.44
C SER A 31 2.22 -22.60 33.09
N VAL A 32 1.19 -22.21 32.33
CA VAL A 32 1.34 -21.54 31.02
C VAL A 32 2.17 -20.27 31.14
N ALA A 33 2.01 -19.52 32.23
CA ALA A 33 2.76 -18.29 32.48
C ALA A 33 4.28 -18.56 32.60
N GLN A 34 4.67 -19.62 33.29
CA GLN A 34 6.07 -20.03 33.41
C GLN A 34 6.64 -20.46 32.06
N VAL A 35 5.92 -21.30 31.31
CA VAL A 35 6.35 -21.76 29.99
C VAL A 35 6.54 -20.56 29.03
N MET A 36 5.58 -19.65 28.98
CA MET A 36 5.68 -18.44 28.14
C MET A 36 6.80 -17.50 28.59
N GLY A 37 7.05 -17.40 29.91
CA GLY A 37 8.19 -16.66 30.45
C GLY A 37 9.53 -17.23 30.00
N ASN A 38 9.69 -18.56 30.09
CA ASN A 38 10.90 -19.27 29.66
C ASN A 38 11.13 -19.14 28.15
N ILE A 39 10.07 -19.24 27.35
CA ILE A 39 10.13 -19.00 25.90
C ILE A 39 10.59 -17.55 25.63
N GLY A 40 10.01 -16.58 26.34
CA GLY A 40 10.38 -15.18 26.22
C GLY A 40 11.86 -14.93 26.51
N SER A 41 12.39 -15.49 27.59
CA SER A 41 13.82 -15.35 27.94
C SER A 41 14.74 -15.99 26.91
N GLN A 42 14.41 -17.21 26.45
CA GLN A 42 15.20 -17.91 25.44
C GLN A 42 15.23 -17.15 24.11
N VAL A 43 14.09 -16.58 23.71
CA VAL A 43 14.02 -15.71 22.53
C VAL A 43 14.91 -14.49 22.73
N SER A 44 14.82 -13.78 23.86
CA SER A 44 15.67 -12.62 24.14
C SER A 44 17.17 -12.95 24.09
N GLU A 45 17.58 -14.10 24.64
CA GLU A 45 18.96 -14.56 24.61
C GLU A 45 19.43 -14.90 23.18
N ALA A 46 18.66 -15.72 22.45
CA ALA A 46 18.98 -16.09 21.08
C ALA A 46 19.10 -14.86 20.17
N LEU A 47 18.23 -13.88 20.37
CA LEU A 47 18.25 -12.62 19.65
C LEU A 47 19.50 -11.78 20.01
N ALA A 48 19.88 -11.73 21.29
CA ALA A 48 21.11 -11.05 21.72
C ALA A 48 22.37 -11.70 21.13
N THR A 49 22.44 -13.04 21.09
CA THR A 49 23.54 -13.78 20.46
C THR A 49 23.61 -13.54 18.96
N ALA A 50 22.46 -13.53 18.28
CA ALA A 50 22.41 -13.39 16.83
C ALA A 50 22.74 -11.98 16.32
N TRP A 51 22.50 -10.93 17.12
CA TRP A 51 22.49 -9.55 16.62
C TRP A 51 23.70 -8.68 16.97
N GLY A 52 24.64 -9.16 17.79
CA GLY A 52 25.86 -8.42 18.12
C GLY A 52 25.60 -7.09 18.87
N PRO A 53 26.61 -6.21 19.02
CA PRO A 53 26.54 -5.04 19.91
C PRO A 53 25.62 -3.91 19.46
N GLU A 54 25.23 -3.86 18.18
CA GLU A 54 24.46 -2.75 17.59
C GLU A 54 23.24 -3.32 16.84
N PRO A 55 22.01 -3.13 17.36
CA PRO A 55 20.81 -3.57 16.67
C PRO A 55 20.63 -2.77 15.38
N GLN A 56 20.75 -3.41 14.21
CA GLN A 56 20.45 -2.79 12.92
C GLN A 56 18.95 -2.45 12.71
N TRP A 57 18.11 -2.69 13.71
CA TRP A 57 16.66 -2.66 13.61
C TRP A 57 16.08 -1.54 14.46
N THR A 58 15.05 -0.87 13.94
CA THR A 58 14.33 0.20 14.65
C THR A 58 13.55 -0.33 15.85
N ALA A 59 13.24 0.52 16.83
CA ALA A 59 12.54 0.08 18.03
C ALA A 59 11.12 -0.46 17.70
N PRO A 60 10.53 -1.29 18.58
CA PRO A 60 9.13 -1.70 18.45
C PRO A 60 8.20 -0.48 18.37
N LEU A 61 7.18 -0.55 17.52
CA LEU A 61 6.20 0.53 17.36
C LEU A 61 5.33 0.66 18.62
N LEU A 62 4.89 -0.48 19.17
CA LEU A 62 4.18 -0.54 20.44
C LEU A 62 5.18 -0.73 21.58
N LYS A 63 5.32 0.30 22.42
CA LYS A 63 6.30 0.31 23.54
C LYS A 63 5.65 0.01 24.89
N ALA A 64 4.37 0.36 25.04
CA ALA A 64 3.66 0.23 26.31
C ALA A 64 2.97 -1.14 26.40
N PRO A 65 2.99 -1.79 27.58
CA PRO A 65 2.17 -2.96 27.82
C PRO A 65 0.69 -2.58 27.77
N LEU A 66 -0.14 -3.48 27.24
CA LEU A 66 -1.58 -3.27 27.13
C LEU A 66 -2.31 -3.86 28.34
N THR A 67 -3.28 -3.12 28.86
CA THR A 67 -4.20 -3.61 29.89
C THR A 67 -5.20 -4.60 29.31
N SER A 68 -5.88 -5.38 30.16
CA SER A 68 -6.91 -6.34 29.73
C SER A 68 -8.03 -5.67 28.91
N GLU A 69 -8.45 -4.46 29.28
CA GLU A 69 -9.45 -3.70 28.53
C GLU A 69 -8.93 -3.23 27.17
N GLN A 70 -7.68 -2.77 27.11
CA GLN A 70 -7.03 -2.37 25.87
C GLN A 70 -6.83 -3.55 24.92
N TRP A 71 -6.51 -4.74 25.44
CA TRP A 71 -6.46 -5.97 24.63
C TRP A 71 -7.81 -6.30 23.98
N LYS A 72 -8.91 -6.17 24.74
CA LYS A 72 -10.26 -6.37 24.19
C LYS A 72 -10.60 -5.34 23.12
N ALA A 73 -10.30 -4.08 23.37
CA ALA A 73 -10.51 -3.00 22.39
C ALA A 73 -9.68 -3.22 21.12
N LEU A 74 -8.41 -3.65 21.27
CA LEU A 74 -7.52 -3.93 20.15
C LEU A 74 -8.04 -5.09 19.29
N ASP A 75 -8.57 -6.15 19.90
CA ASP A 75 -9.17 -7.26 19.16
C ASP A 75 -10.41 -6.82 18.37
N GLN A 76 -11.26 -5.98 18.96
CA GLN A 76 -12.41 -5.38 18.25
C GLN A 76 -11.96 -4.53 17.05
N ILE A 77 -10.94 -3.68 17.24
CA ILE A 77 -10.37 -2.87 16.15
C ILE A 77 -9.83 -3.77 15.03
N ASN A 78 -9.07 -4.81 15.39
CA ASN A 78 -8.51 -5.75 14.43
C ASN A 78 -9.61 -6.48 13.62
N GLN A 79 -10.71 -6.85 14.25
CA GLN A 79 -11.85 -7.46 13.56
C GLN A 79 -12.51 -6.50 12.56
N VAL A 80 -12.80 -5.27 12.98
CA VAL A 80 -13.43 -4.25 12.12
C VAL A 80 -12.54 -3.88 10.93
N LEU A 81 -11.26 -3.58 11.19
CA LEU A 81 -10.30 -3.24 10.14
C LEU A 81 -10.00 -4.43 9.23
N GLY A 82 -9.97 -5.64 9.78
CA GLY A 82 -9.82 -6.87 9.01
C GLY A 82 -10.96 -7.05 8.01
N ALA A 83 -12.22 -6.88 8.44
CA ALA A 83 -13.38 -6.94 7.56
C ALA A 83 -13.36 -5.86 6.48
N GLU A 84 -13.01 -4.63 6.84
CA GLU A 84 -12.90 -3.52 5.89
C GLU A 84 -11.79 -3.76 4.86
N TYR A 85 -10.64 -4.28 5.30
CA TYR A 85 -9.53 -4.62 4.41
C TYR A 85 -9.90 -5.75 3.44
N GLN A 86 -10.58 -6.80 3.92
CA GLN A 86 -11.09 -7.87 3.06
C GLN A 86 -12.04 -7.32 1.99
N CYS A 87 -12.98 -6.45 2.37
CA CYS A 87 -13.89 -5.81 1.43
C CYS A 87 -13.14 -4.99 0.36
N ARG A 88 -12.16 -4.17 0.78
CA ARG A 88 -11.33 -3.40 -0.16
C ARG A 88 -10.54 -4.30 -1.10
N ARG A 89 -9.98 -5.40 -0.58
CA ARG A 89 -9.21 -6.35 -1.37
C ARG A 89 -10.06 -7.06 -2.39
N HIS A 90 -11.23 -7.54 -2.00
CA HIS A 90 -12.21 -8.13 -2.90
C HIS A 90 -12.57 -7.15 -4.03
N MET A 91 -12.92 -5.90 -3.68
CA MET A 91 -13.19 -4.85 -4.67
C MET A 91 -12.02 -4.65 -5.66
N MET A 92 -10.78 -4.59 -5.16
CA MET A 92 -9.60 -4.40 -6.02
C MET A 92 -9.37 -5.59 -6.95
N LEU A 93 -9.58 -6.82 -6.46
CA LEU A 93 -9.49 -8.02 -7.29
C LEU A 93 -10.59 -8.06 -8.35
N THR A 94 -11.84 -7.76 -7.98
CA THR A 94 -12.94 -7.64 -8.96
C THR A 94 -12.65 -6.57 -10.01
N ARG A 95 -12.12 -5.40 -9.61
CA ARG A 95 -11.71 -4.36 -10.56
C ARG A 95 -10.61 -4.85 -11.50
N PHE A 96 -9.64 -5.60 -10.98
CA PHE A 96 -8.59 -6.20 -11.80
C PHE A 96 -9.17 -7.19 -12.81
N ASP A 97 -10.05 -8.09 -12.35
CA ASP A 97 -10.76 -9.07 -13.19
C ASP A 97 -11.55 -8.38 -14.31
N VAL A 98 -12.33 -7.35 -13.99
CA VAL A 98 -13.12 -6.57 -14.96
C VAL A 98 -12.23 -5.80 -15.94
N THR A 99 -11.10 -5.25 -15.46
CA THR A 99 -10.13 -4.56 -16.33
C THR A 99 -9.56 -5.54 -17.36
N VAL A 100 -9.20 -6.75 -16.95
CA VAL A 100 -8.71 -7.79 -17.88
C VAL A 100 -9.81 -8.26 -18.82
N ALA A 101 -11.05 -8.38 -18.34
CA ALA A 101 -12.21 -8.70 -19.17
C ALA A 101 -12.45 -7.65 -20.26
N SER A 102 -12.25 -6.36 -19.99
CA SER A 102 -12.43 -5.29 -20.98
C SER A 102 -11.50 -5.40 -22.20
N PHE A 103 -10.31 -6.00 -22.05
CA PHE A 103 -9.42 -6.21 -23.19
C PHE A 103 -10.05 -7.14 -24.24
N HIS A 104 -10.91 -8.07 -23.82
CA HIS A 104 -11.58 -9.01 -24.72
C HIS A 104 -12.63 -8.37 -25.64
N TRP A 105 -12.95 -7.09 -25.44
CA TRP A 105 -13.98 -6.39 -26.21
C TRP A 105 -13.47 -5.92 -27.58
N SER A 106 -12.15 -5.90 -27.81
CA SER A 106 -11.58 -5.53 -29.11
C SER A 106 -11.39 -6.74 -30.03
N GLU A 107 -11.69 -6.59 -31.33
CA GLU A 107 -11.52 -7.64 -32.34
C GLU A 107 -10.08 -8.20 -32.37
N ARG A 108 -9.09 -7.32 -32.19
CA ARG A 108 -7.67 -7.68 -32.14
C ARG A 108 -7.32 -8.57 -30.94
N ALA A 109 -7.99 -8.35 -29.81
CA ALA A 109 -7.73 -9.08 -28.57
C ALA A 109 -8.47 -10.42 -28.50
N LYS A 110 -9.62 -10.57 -29.19
CA LYS A 110 -10.31 -11.87 -29.32
C LYS A 110 -9.35 -12.96 -29.85
N ASN A 111 -8.56 -12.61 -30.87
CA ASN A 111 -7.55 -13.50 -31.46
C ASN A 111 -6.37 -13.83 -30.53
N ARG A 112 -6.27 -13.18 -29.36
CA ARG A 112 -5.22 -13.40 -28.35
C ARG A 112 -5.79 -13.78 -26.98
N SER A 113 -7.08 -14.09 -26.88
CA SER A 113 -7.77 -14.34 -25.61
C SER A 113 -7.16 -15.50 -24.82
N THR A 114 -6.75 -16.56 -25.50
CA THR A 114 -6.09 -17.73 -24.89
C THR A 114 -4.77 -17.32 -24.24
N ALA A 115 -3.88 -16.68 -25.00
CA ALA A 115 -2.58 -16.21 -24.51
C ALA A 115 -2.72 -15.19 -23.35
N MET A 116 -3.72 -14.29 -23.41
CA MET A 116 -3.99 -13.36 -22.30
C MET A 116 -4.47 -14.08 -21.04
N SER A 117 -5.34 -15.09 -21.19
CA SER A 117 -5.85 -15.88 -20.07
C SER A 117 -4.74 -16.71 -19.43
N GLU A 118 -3.87 -17.32 -20.23
CA GLU A 118 -2.70 -18.07 -19.77
C GLU A 118 -1.73 -17.19 -18.98
N ALA A 119 -1.49 -15.95 -19.43
CA ALA A 119 -0.65 -15.00 -18.70
C ALA A 119 -1.30 -14.50 -17.40
N PHE A 120 -2.62 -14.28 -17.41
CA PHE A 120 -3.35 -13.69 -16.29
C PHE A 120 -3.65 -14.68 -15.15
N ARG A 121 -4.07 -15.90 -15.47
CA ARG A 121 -4.51 -16.90 -14.50
C ARG A 121 -3.52 -17.15 -13.35
N PRO A 122 -2.20 -17.36 -13.58
CA PRO A 122 -1.27 -17.59 -12.47
C PRO A 122 -1.13 -16.35 -11.57
N ILE A 123 -1.21 -15.14 -12.13
CA ILE A 123 -1.16 -13.89 -11.36
C ILE A 123 -2.42 -13.76 -10.51
N ARG A 124 -3.60 -14.06 -11.05
CA ARG A 124 -4.85 -13.99 -10.28
C ARG A 124 -4.89 -15.02 -9.14
N GLN A 125 -4.35 -16.22 -9.38
CA GLN A 125 -4.29 -17.30 -8.38
C GLN A 125 -3.29 -17.01 -7.26
N SER A 126 -2.23 -16.25 -7.51
CA SER A 126 -1.28 -15.83 -6.47
C SER A 126 -1.78 -14.69 -5.59
N LEU A 127 -2.95 -14.11 -5.91
CA LEU A 127 -3.59 -13.04 -5.16
C LEU A 127 -4.80 -13.58 -4.38
N PRO A 128 -4.60 -14.09 -3.15
CA PRO A 128 -5.71 -14.57 -2.32
C PRO A 128 -6.64 -13.40 -1.96
N GLU A 129 -7.88 -13.70 -1.58
CA GLU A 129 -8.81 -12.65 -1.10
C GLU A 129 -8.65 -12.43 0.42
N ASP A 130 -8.24 -13.48 1.13
CA ASP A 130 -8.18 -13.51 2.59
C ASP A 130 -7.12 -12.59 3.18
N PHE A 131 -7.48 -11.90 4.24
CA PHE A 131 -6.56 -11.10 5.04
C PHE A 131 -5.48 -11.99 5.66
N GLN A 132 -4.23 -11.78 5.25
CA GLN A 132 -3.08 -12.55 5.74
C GLN A 132 -2.40 -11.95 6.97
N LEU A 133 -2.76 -10.73 7.36
CA LEU A 133 -2.21 -10.12 8.55
C LEU A 133 -2.98 -10.61 9.77
N CYS A 134 -2.29 -10.81 10.87
CA CYS A 134 -2.91 -11.15 12.15
C CYS A 134 -2.34 -10.26 13.23
N LEU A 135 -2.97 -10.29 14.40
CA LEU A 135 -2.62 -9.38 15.50
C LEU A 135 -1.14 -9.48 15.90
N SER A 136 -0.54 -10.67 15.83
CA SER A 136 0.89 -10.84 16.12
C SER A 136 1.79 -10.12 15.12
N HIS A 137 1.44 -10.04 13.83
CA HIS A 137 2.17 -9.25 12.86
C HIS A 137 2.11 -7.76 13.18
N LEU A 138 0.98 -7.26 13.68
CA LEU A 138 0.83 -5.86 14.09
C LEU A 138 1.65 -5.55 15.34
N LEU A 139 1.67 -6.47 16.31
CA LEU A 139 2.46 -6.31 17.54
C LEU A 139 3.98 -6.40 17.28
N ALA A 140 4.38 -7.16 16.26
CA ALA A 140 5.76 -7.24 15.81
C ALA A 140 6.20 -6.03 14.96
N ALA A 141 5.29 -5.10 14.65
CA ALA A 141 5.63 -3.92 13.86
C ALA A 141 6.62 -3.01 14.59
N ARG A 142 7.57 -2.46 13.84
CA ARG A 142 8.61 -1.56 14.31
C ARG A 142 8.37 -0.13 13.81
N GLU A 143 9.13 0.82 14.36
CA GLU A 143 8.96 2.25 14.06
C GLU A 143 9.13 2.60 12.58
N ASP A 144 9.94 1.85 11.84
CA ASP A 144 10.10 2.01 10.40
C ASP A 144 8.78 1.83 9.62
N PHE A 145 7.89 0.94 10.05
CA PHE A 145 6.56 0.77 9.45
C PHE A 145 5.66 2.00 9.62
N SER A 146 5.92 2.86 10.60
CA SER A 146 5.16 4.10 10.79
C SER A 146 5.56 5.22 9.82
N ARG A 147 6.70 5.06 9.12
CA ARG A 147 7.16 6.06 8.15
C ARG A 147 6.32 5.98 6.88
N ILE A 148 5.47 6.98 6.69
CA ILE A 148 4.74 7.17 5.44
C ILE A 148 5.71 7.61 4.35
N VAL A 149 6.05 6.69 3.45
CA VAL A 149 6.88 6.98 2.28
C VAL A 149 5.99 7.41 1.12
N LYS A 150 6.32 8.53 0.46
CA LYS A 150 5.61 9.00 -0.73
C LYS A 150 5.64 7.92 -1.81
N THR A 151 4.49 7.62 -2.40
CA THR A 151 4.36 6.66 -3.52
C THR A 151 5.16 7.10 -4.76
N SER A 152 5.39 8.40 -4.92
CA SER A 152 6.25 8.98 -5.94
C SER A 152 7.75 8.95 -5.61
N SER A 153 8.15 8.41 -4.46
CA SER A 153 9.55 8.31 -4.08
C SER A 153 10.33 7.41 -5.05
N GLU A 154 11.59 7.74 -5.27
CA GLU A 154 12.48 6.98 -6.14
C GLU A 154 12.56 5.51 -5.74
N ALA A 155 12.63 5.22 -4.43
CA ALA A 155 12.72 3.85 -3.91
C ALA A 155 11.50 2.96 -4.23
N LEU A 156 10.30 3.55 -4.30
CA LEU A 156 9.08 2.83 -4.68
C LEU A 156 8.86 2.82 -6.20
N ARG A 157 9.19 3.94 -6.87
CA ARG A 157 9.10 4.07 -8.32
C ARG A 157 10.08 3.16 -9.06
N SER A 158 11.27 2.92 -8.51
CA SER A 158 12.26 2.02 -9.12
C SER A 158 11.73 0.59 -9.23
N LYS A 159 11.06 0.12 -8.17
CA LYS A 159 10.41 -1.20 -8.09
C LYS A 159 9.19 -1.33 -9.00
N THR A 160 8.59 -0.21 -9.40
CA THR A 160 7.41 -0.15 -10.29
C THR A 160 7.77 0.43 -11.66
N SER A 161 9.05 0.41 -12.03
CA SER A 161 9.50 0.80 -13.36
C SER A 161 9.15 -0.32 -14.35
N CYS A 162 8.55 0.03 -15.48
CA CYS A 162 8.20 -0.92 -16.52
C CYS A 162 8.27 -0.27 -17.89
N ALA A 163 8.13 -1.06 -18.96
CA ALA A 163 8.16 -0.54 -20.31
C ALA A 163 7.12 0.56 -20.59
N VAL A 164 6.03 0.61 -19.81
CA VAL A 164 5.02 1.69 -19.89
C VAL A 164 5.38 2.86 -18.99
N ASN A 165 5.81 2.60 -17.75
CA ASN A 165 6.17 3.62 -16.77
C ASN A 165 7.69 3.69 -16.55
N LYS A 166 8.39 4.16 -17.58
CA LYS A 166 9.86 4.19 -17.64
C LYS A 166 10.49 5.34 -16.86
N VAL A 167 9.80 6.47 -16.76
CA VAL A 167 10.38 7.70 -16.23
C VAL A 167 10.44 7.62 -14.69
N LEU A 168 11.66 7.70 -14.19
CA LEU A 168 11.98 7.88 -12.78
C LEU A 168 12.30 9.36 -12.57
N MET A 169 11.44 10.06 -11.84
CA MET A 169 11.73 11.40 -11.37
C MET A 169 12.79 11.29 -10.27
N LYS A 170 14.06 11.39 -10.66
CA LYS A 170 15.19 11.41 -9.72
C LYS A 170 15.30 12.80 -9.10
N GLY A 171 15.45 12.84 -7.78
CA GLY A 171 15.64 14.09 -7.03
C GLY A 171 14.35 14.90 -6.79
N SER A 172 14.53 16.10 -6.23
CA SER A 172 13.44 17.04 -6.00
C SER A 172 12.96 17.61 -7.32
N VAL A 173 11.67 17.48 -7.63
CA VAL A 173 11.08 18.13 -8.81
C VAL A 173 11.18 19.64 -8.59
N PRO A 174 11.90 20.39 -9.46
CA PRO A 174 12.00 21.83 -9.34
C PRO A 174 10.62 22.46 -9.30
N ASP A 175 10.44 23.46 -8.45
CA ASP A 175 9.19 24.20 -8.41
C ASP A 175 8.91 24.76 -9.81
N ARG A 176 7.71 24.51 -10.32
CA ARG A 176 7.31 24.93 -11.67
C ARG A 176 6.73 26.34 -11.67
N GLY A 177 6.75 27.02 -10.52
CA GLY A 177 6.15 28.33 -10.33
C GLY A 177 4.64 28.30 -10.59
N GLY A 178 4.04 29.48 -10.72
CA GLY A 178 2.61 29.58 -11.00
C GLY A 178 1.72 29.46 -9.77
N ARG A 179 2.29 29.52 -8.57
CA ARG A 179 1.46 29.78 -7.39
C ARG A 179 0.83 31.16 -7.57
N PRO A 180 -0.49 31.30 -7.44
CA PRO A 180 -1.16 32.58 -7.62
C PRO A 180 -0.60 33.72 -6.76
N ASN A 181 0.05 33.38 -5.64
CA ASN A 181 0.68 34.33 -4.72
C ASN A 181 2.10 34.76 -5.14
N GLU A 182 2.74 34.06 -6.09
CA GLU A 182 4.09 34.36 -6.59
C GLU A 182 4.06 35.20 -7.88
N ILE A 183 2.88 35.33 -8.51
CA ILE A 183 2.67 36.17 -9.67
C ILE A 183 1.98 37.44 -9.17
N GLU A 184 2.75 38.52 -9.02
CA GLU A 184 2.17 39.84 -8.89
C GLU A 184 1.46 40.16 -10.22
N ALA A 185 0.13 40.24 -10.20
CA ALA A 185 -0.61 40.64 -11.38
C ALA A 185 -0.15 42.05 -11.76
N PRO A 186 0.32 42.30 -12.99
CA PRO A 186 0.72 43.63 -13.38
C PRO A 186 -0.48 44.57 -13.19
N MET A 187 -0.30 45.59 -12.37
CA MET A 187 -1.33 46.59 -12.14
C MET A 187 -1.77 47.17 -13.49
N PRO A 188 -3.06 47.05 -13.87
CA PRO A 188 -3.51 47.62 -15.12
C PRO A 188 -3.35 49.14 -15.06
N THR A 189 -2.59 49.71 -16.00
CA THR A 189 -2.52 51.16 -16.16
C THR A 189 -3.83 51.64 -16.76
N TRP A 190 -4.61 52.39 -15.98
CA TRP A 190 -5.78 53.08 -16.52
C TRP A 190 -5.32 54.31 -17.31
N GLU A 191 -5.22 54.16 -18.63
CA GLU A 191 -5.05 55.32 -19.51
C GLU A 191 -6.35 56.13 -19.56
N LYS A 192 -6.22 57.47 -19.50
CA LYS A 192 -7.37 58.36 -19.75
C LYS A 192 -7.94 58.03 -21.13
N ARG A 193 -9.26 57.82 -21.19
CA ARG A 193 -10.00 57.71 -22.45
C ARG A 193 -9.63 58.92 -23.31
N ARG A 194 -9.03 58.69 -24.48
CA ARG A 194 -8.70 59.76 -25.43
C ARG A 194 -10.00 60.46 -25.83
N GLU A 195 -10.16 61.71 -25.42
CA GLU A 195 -11.19 62.58 -25.97
C GLU A 195 -10.74 63.00 -27.37
N GLY A 196 -11.34 62.37 -28.38
CA GLY A 196 -11.17 62.76 -29.77
C GLY A 196 -10.88 61.59 -30.71
N GLY A 197 -11.89 61.24 -31.51
CA GLY A 197 -11.66 60.68 -32.84
C GLY A 197 -12.20 59.28 -33.11
N GLY A 198 -13.47 59.21 -33.52
CA GLY A 198 -13.88 58.55 -34.76
C GLY A 198 -13.64 57.04 -34.93
N GLN A 199 -14.75 56.29 -34.89
CA GLN A 199 -15.09 55.22 -35.83
C GLN A 199 -13.98 54.20 -36.17
N ARG A 200 -13.90 53.10 -35.43
CA ARG A 200 -13.35 51.84 -35.97
C ARG A 200 -13.92 50.59 -35.29
N TRP A 201 -15.24 50.55 -35.12
CA TRP A 201 -15.99 49.36 -34.70
C TRP A 201 -16.65 48.64 -35.88
N ALA A 202 -15.94 48.53 -37.01
CA ALA A 202 -16.49 47.90 -38.22
C ALA A 202 -15.42 47.15 -39.02
N LYS A 203 -14.65 46.25 -38.40
CA LYS A 203 -13.87 45.26 -39.17
C LYS A 203 -13.35 44.08 -38.35
N TRP A 204 -14.22 43.28 -37.74
CA TRP A 204 -13.85 41.90 -37.39
C TRP A 204 -15.05 40.97 -37.41
N GLY A 205 -15.52 40.69 -38.63
CA GLY A 205 -16.57 39.73 -38.90
C GLY A 205 -16.52 39.31 -40.36
N LYS A 206 -15.64 38.35 -40.69
CA LYS A 206 -15.81 37.36 -41.78
C LYS A 206 -14.60 36.43 -41.84
N LYS A 207 -14.69 35.32 -41.11
CA LYS A 207 -13.84 34.14 -41.28
C LYS A 207 -14.31 33.43 -42.55
N LYS A 208 -13.53 33.51 -43.64
CA LYS A 208 -13.83 32.80 -44.91
C LYS A 208 -13.58 31.29 -44.71
N LYS A 209 -14.63 30.52 -44.97
CA LYS A 209 -14.65 29.05 -45.15
C LYS A 209 -13.80 28.71 -46.38
N LYS A 210 -12.75 27.88 -46.25
CA LYS A 210 -12.03 27.28 -47.39
C LYS A 210 -12.66 25.93 -47.67
N GLU A 211 -13.48 25.85 -48.73
CA GLU A 211 -13.85 24.62 -49.40
C GLU A 211 -12.74 24.22 -50.37
N GLY A 212 -12.49 22.91 -50.46
CA GLY A 212 -11.46 22.33 -51.30
C GLY A 212 -11.86 22.18 -52.78
N LYS A 213 -10.83 21.96 -53.60
CA LYS A 213 -10.81 21.31 -54.92
C LYS A 213 -9.35 20.88 -55.11
N ARG A 214 -9.03 19.58 -55.20
CA ARG A 214 -9.04 18.76 -56.43
C ARG A 214 -8.41 19.52 -57.59
N GLU A 215 -7.14 19.23 -57.85
CA GLU A 215 -6.66 18.46 -59.01
C GLU A 215 -5.44 17.65 -58.57
#